data_AF-A0A938YRZ4-F1
#
_entry.id   AF-A0A938YRZ4-F1
#
_cell.length_a   1.000
_cell.length_b   1.000
_cell.length_c   1.000
_cell.angle_alpha   90.00
_cell.angle_beta   90.00
_cell.angle_gamma   90.00
#
_symmetry.space_group_name_H-M   'P 1'
#
loop_
_entity.id
_entity.type
_entity.pdbx_description
1 polymer ?
#
loop_
_entity_poly.entity_id
_entity_poly.type
_entity_poly.pdbx_seq_one_letter_code
_entity_poly.pdbx_strand_id
1 'polypeptide(L)' 'MKRLPSEFDSAVWKLLSKIPRGKVTAYKEIAAALGNPTASRAVGNACNRNPNAP' A
#
# COMPACT_ATOMS: atom_id res chain seq x y z
N MET A 1 18.96 -9.78 6.85
CA MET A 1 19.05 -9.12 5.53
C MET A 1 17.75 -8.36 5.27
N LYS A 2 17.78 -7.03 5.13
CA LYS A 2 16.56 -6.21 4.91
C LYS A 2 16.13 -6.33 3.45
N ARG A 3 14.88 -6.74 3.19
CA ARG A 3 14.34 -6.79 1.83
C ARG A 3 14.07 -5.36 1.35
N LEU A 4 14.59 -5.01 0.17
CA LEU A 4 14.26 -3.73 -0.47
C LEU A 4 12.82 -3.75 -0.98
N PRO A 5 12.09 -2.62 -0.91
CA PRO A 5 10.74 -2.55 -1.46
C PRO A 5 10.74 -2.73 -2.96
N SER A 6 9.73 -3.44 -3.46
CA SER A 6 9.41 -3.43 -4.89
C SER A 6 8.84 -2.07 -5.31
N GLU A 7 8.79 -1.82 -6.63
CA GLU A 7 8.11 -0.64 -7.17
C GLU A 7 6.63 -0.61 -6.75
N PHE A 8 5.97 -1.77 -6.74
CA PHE A 8 4.59 -1.91 -6.28
C PHE A 8 4.46 -1.55 -4.80
N ASP A 9 5.33 -2.06 -3.93
CA ASP A 9 5.30 -1.73 -2.50
C ASP A 9 5.50 -0.23 -2.27
N SER A 10 6.46 0.37 -2.97
CA SER A 10 6.75 1.80 -2.89
C SER A 10 5.55 2.65 -3.34
N ALA A 11 4.87 2.24 -4.42
CA ALA A 11 3.67 2.92 -4.90
C ALA A 11 2.50 2.82 -3.91
N VAL A 12 2.29 1.64 -3.31
CA VAL A 12 1.30 1.44 -2.24
C VAL A 12 1.60 2.36 -1.06
N TRP A 13 2.85 2.38 -0.58
CA TRP A 13 3.23 3.20 0.58
C TRP A 13 3.08 4.70 0.32
N LYS A 14 3.36 5.16 -0.91
CA LYS A 14 3.13 6.55 -1.33
C LYS A 14 1.64 6.94 -1.34
N LEU A 15 0.73 5.99 -1.57
CA LEU A 15 -0.70 6.23 -1.46
C LEU A 15 -1.15 6.20 0.00
N LEU A 16 -0.65 5.25 0.80
CA LEU A 16 -0.93 5.19 2.24
C LEU A 16 -0.55 6.47 2.97
N SER A 17 0.60 7.07 2.63
CA SER A 17 1.06 8.32 3.26
C SER A 17 0.17 9.53 2.99
N LYS A 18 -0.78 9.44 2.05
CA LYS A 18 -1.75 10.50 1.74
C LYS A 18 -3.04 10.38 2.55
N ILE A 19 -3.24 9.28 3.28
CA ILE A 19 -4.45 9.08 4.07
C ILE A 19 -4.41 10.02 5.29
N PRO A 20 -5.40 10.91 5.47
CA PRO A 20 -5.43 11.80 6.62
C PRO A 20 -5.55 11.04 7.95
N ARG A 21 -5.01 11.61 9.02
CA ARG A 21 -5.13 11.04 10.37
C ARG A 21 -6.61 10.87 10.75
N GLY A 22 -6.96 9.72 11.31
CA GLY A 22 -8.34 9.37 11.67
C GLY A 22 -9.23 8.96 10.49
N LYS A 23 -8.67 8.84 9.28
CA LYS A 23 -9.34 8.25 8.12
C LYS A 23 -8.78 6.87 7.82
N VAL A 24 -9.60 6.08 7.15
CA VAL A 24 -9.25 4.74 6.66
C VAL A 24 -9.57 4.65 5.18
N THR A 25 -8.94 3.72 4.48
CA THR A 25 -9.23 3.37 3.08
C THR A 25 -9.27 1.86 2.96
N ALA A 26 -9.88 1.35 1.90
CA ALA A 26 -9.89 -0.07 1.61
C ALA A 26 -8.72 -0.46 0.68
N TYR A 27 -8.19 -1.68 0.83
CA TYR A 27 -7.14 -2.18 -0.08
C TYR A 27 -7.57 -2.18 -1.55
N LYS A 28 -8.86 -2.39 -1.84
CA LYS A 28 -9.43 -2.29 -3.18
C LYS A 28 -9.32 -0.88 -3.78
N GLU A 29 -9.42 0.16 -2.96
CA GLU A 29 -9.37 1.55 -3.41
C GLU A 29 -7.93 1.92 -3.77
N ILE A 30 -6.96 1.50 -2.96
CA ILE A 30 -5.54 1.65 -3.28
C ILE A 30 -5.19 0.87 -4.55
N ALA A 31 -5.66 -0.38 -4.68
CA ALA A 31 -5.41 -1.20 -5.86
C ALA A 31 -6.00 -0.56 -7.13
N ALA A 32 -7.22 -0.02 -7.04
CA ALA A 32 -7.86 0.70 -8.13
C ALA A 32 -7.10 2.00 -8.48
N ALA A 33 -6.62 2.76 -7.49
CA ALA A 33 -5.82 3.96 -7.71
C ALA A 33 -4.47 3.68 -8.39
N LEU A 34 -3.96 2.45 -8.27
CA LEU A 34 -2.76 1.96 -8.98
C LEU A 34 -3.07 1.37 -10.37
N GLY A 35 -4.32 1.46 -10.84
CA GLY A 35 -4.74 0.92 -12.13
C GLY A 35 -4.92 -0.60 -12.17
N ASN A 36 -4.86 -1.28 -11.02
CA ASN A 36 -5.08 -2.72 -10.91
C ASN A 36 -6.07 -3.05 -9.79
N PRO A 37 -7.39 -2.93 -10.02
CA PRO A 37 -8.41 -3.13 -9.00
C PRO A 37 -8.39 -4.52 -8.33
N THR A 38 -7.87 -5.54 -9.01
CA THR A 38 -7.81 -6.92 -8.49
C THR A 38 -6.60 -7.17 -7.59
N ALA A 39 -5.65 -6.24 -7.51
CA ALA A 39 -4.43 -6.36 -6.71
C ALA A 39 -4.61 -6.16 -5.20
N SER A 40 -5.83 -6.21 -4.67
CA SER A 40 -6.13 -5.97 -3.24
C SER A 40 -5.28 -6.81 -2.29
N ARG A 41 -5.05 -8.09 -2.62
CA ARG A 41 -4.22 -8.99 -1.77
C ARG A 41 -2.74 -8.61 -1.81
N ALA A 42 -2.25 -8.13 -2.97
CA ALA A 42 -0.89 -7.63 -3.09
C ALA A 42 -0.70 -6.35 -2.26
N VAL A 43 -1.71 -5.46 -2.23
CA VAL A 43 -1.70 -4.27 -1.36
C VAL A 43 -1.57 -4.66 0.11
N GLY A 44 -2.36 -5.62 0.60
CA GLY A 44 -2.25 -6.08 2.00
C GLY A 44 -0.86 -6.66 2.32
N ASN A 45 -0.27 -7.40 1.38
CA ASN A 45 1.10 -7.88 1.51
C ASN A 45 2.14 -6.75 1.54
N ALA A 46 1.94 -5.69 0.76
CA ALA A 46 2.79 -4.50 0.77
C ALA A 46 2.69 -3.75 2.11
N CYS A 47 1.48 -3.64 2.69
CA CYS A 47 1.29 -3.10 4.03
C CYS A 47 2.06 -3.89 5.10
N ASN A 48 1.99 -5.22 5.07
CA ASN A 48 2.73 -6.08 6.01
C ASN A 48 4.26 -5.94 5.90
N ARG A 49 4.76 -5.54 4.72
CA ARG A 49 6.19 -5.28 4.49
C ARG A 49 6.62 -3.84 4.80
N ASN A 50 5.68 -2.95 5.13
CA ASN A 50 6.00 -1.54 5.34
C ASN A 50 6.85 -1.38 6.63
N PRO A 51 8.13 -0.97 6.53
CA PRO A 51 8.97 -0.76 7.71
C PRO A 51 8.56 0.47 8.53
N ASN A 52 7.77 1.37 7.93
CA ASN A 52 7.31 2.63 8.51
C ASN A 52 5.78 2.64 8.62
N ALA A 53 5.19 1.53 9.05
CA ALA A 53 3.75 1.47 9.28
C ALA A 53 3.34 2.55 10.31
N PRO A 54 2.28 3.35 10.04
CA PRO A 54 1.81 4.39 10.95
C PRO A 54 1.14 3.83 12.21
#